data_AF-A0A9W4KKU6-F1
#
_entry.id   AF-A0A9W4KKU6-F1
#
_cell.length_a   1.000
_cell.length_b   1.000
_cell.length_c   1.000
_cell.angle_alpha   90.00
_cell.angle_beta   90.00
_cell.angle_gamma   90.00
#
_symmetry.space_group_name_H-M   'P 1'
#
loop_
_entity.id
_entity.type
_entity.pdbx_description
1 polymer ?
#
loop_
_entity_poly.entity_id
_entity_poly.type
_entity_poly.pdbx_seq_one_letter_code
_entity_poly.pdbx_strand_id
1 'polypeptide(L)'
;MENEEPSSDLVAICPPSIFGPIIIPTHNISAHPSLASVYELMDAKLDTPGETPFPFCVDVRDTAKAHVRAYEKVIASNQRYLTVSNIYTQQ
;
A
#
# COMPACT_ATOMS: atom_id res chain seq x y z
N MET A 1 28.30 -14.12 1.78
CA MET A 1 27.53 -13.09 2.51
C MET A 1 27.85 -13.34 3.96
N GLU A 2 28.94 -12.74 4.42
CA GLU A 2 29.39 -12.79 5.81
C GLU A 2 28.30 -12.22 6.73
N ASN A 3 28.22 -12.78 7.94
CA ASN A 3 27.37 -12.33 9.04
C ASN A 3 27.80 -10.93 9.51
N GLU A 4 27.55 -9.91 8.70
CA GLU A 4 27.47 -8.55 9.23
C GLU A 4 26.11 -8.44 9.91
N GLU A 5 26.09 -8.28 11.23
CA GLU A 5 24.91 -7.83 11.96
C GLU A 5 24.86 -6.30 11.78
N PRO A 6 24.04 -5.76 10.85
CA PRO A 6 23.95 -4.33 10.71
C PRO A 6 23.40 -3.74 12.02
N SER A 7 24.02 -2.68 12.52
CA SER A 7 23.56 -1.97 13.72
C SER A 7 22.18 -1.31 13.55
N SER A 8 21.59 -1.36 12.36
CA SER A 8 20.29 -0.81 12.04
C SER A 8 19.18 -1.85 12.23
N ASP A 9 18.13 -1.46 12.93
CA ASP A 9 16.91 -2.26 13.03
C ASP A 9 16.14 -2.28 11.70
N LEU A 10 15.58 -3.44 11.36
CA LEU A 10 14.72 -3.60 10.18
C LEU A 10 13.25 -3.65 10.59
N VAL A 11 12.40 -2.89 9.91
CA VAL A 11 10.94 -2.96 10.10
C VAL A 11 10.28 -3.16 8.75
N ALA A 12 9.36 -4.13 8.66
CA ALA A 12 8.60 -4.38 7.44
C ALA A 12 7.17 -3.87 7.59
N ILE A 13 6.74 -3.03 6.65
CA ILE A 13 5.34 -2.61 6.52
C ILE A 13 4.76 -3.31 5.30
N CYS A 14 3.72 -4.10 5.52
CA CYS A 14 3.09 -4.94 4.52
C CYS A 14 1.67 -4.42 4.26
N PRO A 15 1.49 -3.42 3.38
CA PRO A 15 0.16 -2.96 3.00
C PRO A 15 -0.52 -3.95 2.04
N PRO A 16 -1.86 -4.02 2.05
CA PRO A 16 -2.66 -4.72 1.04
C PRO A 16 -2.81 -3.81 -0.20
N SER A 17 -4.01 -3.70 -0.78
CA SER A 17 -4.29 -2.72 -1.85
C SER A 17 -4.22 -1.29 -1.29
N ILE A 18 -3.36 -0.44 -1.87
CA ILE A 18 -3.22 0.95 -1.43
C ILE A 18 -4.11 1.85 -2.29
N PHE A 19 -4.98 2.61 -1.64
CA PHE A 19 -5.83 3.62 -2.26
C PHE A 19 -5.55 5.01 -1.69
N GLY A 20 -5.82 6.06 -2.45
CA GLY A 20 -5.70 7.43 -1.97
C GLY A 20 -5.28 8.42 -3.06
N PRO A 21 -5.10 9.70 -2.67
CA PRO A 21 -4.77 10.77 -3.60
C PRO A 21 -3.34 10.62 -4.13
N ILE A 22 -3.17 10.83 -5.44
CA ILE A 22 -1.85 10.91 -6.07
C ILE A 22 -1.32 12.33 -5.86
N ILE A 23 -0.27 12.46 -5.05
CA ILE A 23 0.31 13.77 -4.69
C ILE A 23 1.17 14.33 -5.84
N ILE A 24 1.85 13.46 -6.58
CA ILE A 24 2.69 13.82 -7.73
C ILE A 24 1.88 13.55 -9.00
N PRO A 25 1.40 14.58 -9.72
CA PRO A 25 0.65 14.37 -10.94
C PRO A 25 1.43 13.47 -11.92
N THR A 26 0.77 12.42 -12.41
CA THR A 26 1.35 11.50 -13.38
C THR A 26 0.39 11.32 -14.54
N HIS A 27 0.92 11.30 -15.76
CA HIS A 27 0.17 10.90 -16.95
C HIS A 27 0.09 9.38 -17.12
N ASN A 28 0.86 8.64 -16.32
CA ASN A 28 0.93 7.19 -16.38
C ASN A 28 0.33 6.57 -15.10
N ILE A 29 -0.97 6.26 -15.14
CA ILE A 29 -1.65 5.62 -14.02
C ILE A 29 -1.21 4.16 -13.80
N SER A 30 -0.62 3.50 -14.82
CA SER A 30 -0.09 2.13 -14.69
C SER A 30 1.06 2.03 -13.67
N ALA A 31 1.72 3.15 -13.36
CA ALA A 31 2.71 3.23 -12.28
C ALA A 31 2.09 3.03 -10.87
N HIS A 32 0.75 3.05 -10.77
CA HIS A 32 -0.01 2.80 -9.55
C HIS A 32 -1.01 1.66 -9.79
N PRO A 33 -0.55 0.39 -9.88
CA PRO A 33 -1.39 -0.74 -10.29
C PRO A 33 -2.66 -0.92 -9.44
N SER A 34 -2.59 -0.66 -8.13
CA SER A 34 -3.76 -0.75 -7.25
C SER A 34 -4.82 0.31 -7.56
N LEU A 35 -4.41 1.50 -8.00
CA LEU A 35 -5.33 2.57 -8.39
C LEU A 35 -5.79 2.42 -9.85
N ALA A 36 -4.98 1.81 -10.71
CA ALA A 36 -5.26 1.68 -12.15
C ALA A 36 -6.65 1.09 -12.42
N SER A 37 -7.02 0.01 -11.74
CA SER A 37 -8.36 -0.61 -11.89
C SER A 37 -9.51 0.34 -11.55
N VAL A 38 -9.35 1.15 -10.50
CA VAL A 38 -10.34 2.16 -10.09
C VAL A 38 -10.46 3.26 -11.15
N TYR A 39 -9.32 3.78 -11.64
CA TYR A 39 -9.33 4.82 -12.67
C TYR A 39 -9.85 4.31 -14.02
N GLU A 40 -9.53 3.07 -14.41
CA GLU A 40 -10.04 2.45 -15.63
C GLU A 40 -11.55 2.24 -15.57
N LEU A 41 -12.10 1.88 -14.40
CA LEU A 41 -13.54 1.80 -14.18
C LEU A 41 -14.20 3.19 -14.27
N MET A 42 -13.59 4.22 -13.68
CA MET A 42 -14.10 5.60 -13.75
C MET A 42 -14.03 6.20 -15.17
N ASP A 43 -13.04 5.82 -15.97
CA ASP A 43 -12.85 6.23 -17.37
C ASP A 43 -13.65 5.37 -18.36
N ALA A 44 -14.56 4.51 -17.86
CA ALA A 44 -15.39 3.60 -18.64
C ALA A 44 -14.58 2.69 -19.59
N LYS A 45 -13.33 2.37 -19.23
CA LYS A 45 -12.47 1.41 -19.95
C LYS A 45 -12.74 -0.05 -19.55
N LEU A 46 -13.42 -0.24 -18.41
CA LEU A 46 -13.89 -1.52 -17.90
C LEU A 46 -15.42 -1.52 -17.88
N ASP A 47 -16.05 -2.44 -18.63
CA ASP A 47 -17.51 -2.60 -18.67
C ASP A 47 -18.07 -3.15 -17.36
N THR A 48 -17.30 -4.02 -16.70
CA THR A 48 -17.64 -4.61 -15.42
C THR A 48 -16.45 -4.53 -14.47
N PRO A 49 -16.67 -4.33 -13.17
CA PRO A 49 -15.60 -4.43 -12.21
C PRO A 49 -15.00 -5.83 -12.19
N GLY A 50 -13.67 -5.92 -12.19
CA GLY A 50 -12.95 -7.20 -12.15
C GLY A 50 -13.11 -7.94 -10.82
N GLU A 51 -12.63 -9.18 -10.75
CA GLU A 51 -12.56 -9.92 -9.50
C GLU A 51 -11.66 -9.20 -8.47
N THR A 52 -12.02 -9.27 -7.19
CA THR A 52 -11.22 -8.72 -6.08
C THR A 52 -10.59 -9.87 -5.27
N PRO A 53 -9.47 -10.44 -5.73
CA PRO A 53 -8.87 -11.63 -5.10
C PRO A 53 -8.34 -11.35 -3.68
N PHE A 54 -7.99 -10.10 -3.37
CA PHE A 54 -7.55 -9.69 -2.03
C PHE A 54 -8.32 -8.45 -1.57
N PRO A 55 -9.48 -8.62 -0.91
CA PRO A 55 -10.45 -7.55 -0.64
C PRO A 55 -10.05 -6.71 0.58
N PHE A 56 -8.76 -6.42 0.77
CA PHE A 56 -8.28 -5.55 1.84
C PHE A 56 -7.64 -4.31 1.24
N CYS A 57 -7.97 -3.16 1.82
CA CYS A 57 -7.39 -1.89 1.41
C CYS A 57 -6.87 -1.08 2.59
N VAL A 58 -5.98 -0.16 2.25
CA VAL A 58 -5.43 0.85 3.17
C VAL A 58 -5.30 2.18 2.45
N ASP A 59 -5.51 3.26 3.19
CA ASP A 59 -5.21 4.59 2.69
C ASP A 59 -3.69 4.83 2.63
N VAL A 60 -3.20 5.37 1.51
CA VAL A 60 -1.78 5.70 1.31
C VAL A 60 -1.21 6.57 2.43
N ARG A 61 -2.03 7.47 3.01
CA ARG A 61 -1.63 8.35 4.12
C ARG A 61 -1.40 7.58 5.40
N ASP A 62 -2.12 6.49 5.62
CA ASP A 62 -1.96 5.67 6.83
C ASP A 62 -0.76 4.74 6.70
N THR A 63 -0.50 4.19 5.51
CA THR A 63 0.75 3.48 5.23
C THR A 63 1.96 4.42 5.37
N ALA A 64 1.89 5.66 4.87
CA ALA A 64 2.96 6.64 5.04
C ALA A 64 3.23 6.97 6.52
N LYS A 65 2.18 7.20 7.32
CA LYS A 65 2.31 7.40 8.78
C LYS A 65 2.89 6.17 9.48
N ALA A 66 2.55 4.95 9.02
CA ALA A 66 3.12 3.73 9.58
C ALA A 66 4.64 3.68 9.37
N HIS A 67 5.14 4.11 8.20
CA HIS A 67 6.59 4.20 7.93
C HIS A 67 7.28 5.19 8.88
N VAL A 68 6.68 6.36 9.09
CA VAL A 68 7.23 7.35 10.04
C VAL A 68 7.26 6.78 11.46
N ARG A 69 6.17 6.14 11.90
CA ARG A 69 6.09 5.53 13.24
C ARG A 69 7.05 4.36 13.43
N ALA A 70 7.31 3.59 12.38
CA ALA A 70 8.28 2.50 12.42
C ALA A 70 9.69 3.02 12.73
N TYR A 71 10.04 4.20 12.24
CA TYR A 71 11.30 4.86 12.57
C TYR A 71 11.32 5.46 13.99
N GLU A 72 10.23 6.07 14.43
CA GLU A 72 10.17 6.79 15.71
C GLU A 72 10.02 5.89 16.95
N LYS A 73 9.49 4.67 16.78
CA LYS A 73 9.07 3.83 17.91
C LYS A 73 10.01 2.63 18.05
N VAL A 74 10.75 2.58 19.15
CA VAL A 74 11.65 1.46 19.49
C VAL A 74 10.92 0.11 19.49
N ILE A 75 9.65 0.07 19.91
CA ILE A 75 8.83 -1.16 19.88
C ILE A 75 8.58 -1.72 18.47
N ALA A 76 8.78 -0.91 17.43
CA ALA A 76 8.64 -1.33 16.04
C ALA A 76 9.87 -2.09 15.51
N SER A 77 10.99 -2.04 16.23
CA SER A 77 12.23 -2.72 15.89
C SER A 77 12.01 -4.22 15.61
N ASN A 78 12.51 -4.69 14.47
CA ASN A 78 12.46 -6.09 14.05
C ASN A 78 11.03 -6.66 13.93
N GLN A 79 10.02 -5.79 13.71
CA GLN A 79 8.62 -6.18 13.57
C GLN A 79 8.13 -6.14 12.12
N ARG A 80 7.00 -6.83 11.90
CA ARG A 80 6.24 -6.81 10.65
C ARG A 80 4.82 -6.32 10.93
N TYR A 81 4.40 -5.26 10.24
CA TYR A 81 3.09 -4.66 10.42
C TYR A 81 2.23 -4.81 9.18
N LEU A 82 1.06 -5.44 9.35
CA LEU A 82 0.00 -5.44 8.35
C LEU A 82 -0.83 -4.16 8.52
N THR A 83 -0.83 -3.27 7.51
CA THR A 83 -1.60 -2.02 7.57
C THR A 83 -2.89 -2.18 6.77
N VAL A 84 -3.98 -2.58 7.42
CA VAL A 84 -5.31 -2.75 6.80
C VAL A 84 -6.29 -1.79 7.45
N SER A 85 -7.04 -1.03 6.66
CA SER A 85 -8.10 -0.15 7.17
C SER A 85 -9.49 -0.74 6.95
N ASN A 86 -9.76 -1.30 5.77
CA ASN A 86 -11.11 -1.69 5.36
C ASN A 86 -11.07 -2.87 4.40
N ILE A 87 -12.27 -3.43 4.16
CA ILE A 87 -12.53 -4.35 3.07
C ILE A 87 -13.17 -3.62 1.89
N TYR A 88 -12.91 -4.09 0.67
CA TYR A 88 -13.54 -3.54 -0.54
C TYR A 88 -13.93 -4.65 -1.52
N THR A 89 -14.92 -4.34 -2.35
CA THR A 89 -15.31 -5.12 -3.53
C THR A 89 -15.24 -4.18 -4.73
N GLN A 90 -14.75 -4.69 -5.86
CA GLN A 90 -14.91 -4.01 -7.15
C GLN A 90 -16.31 -4.29 -7.71
N GLN A 91 -16.84 -5.51 -7.52
CA GLN A 91 -18.14 -5.98 -8.02
C GLN A 91 -19.34 -5.31 -7.34
#